data_AF-A0A2J0Z6C3-F1
#
_entry.id   AF-A0A2J0Z6C3-F1
#
_cell.length_a   1.000
_cell.length_b   1.000
_cell.length_c   1.000
_cell.angle_alpha   90.00
_cell.angle_beta   90.00
_cell.angle_gamma   90.00
#
_symmetry.space_group_name_H-M   'P 1'
#
loop_
_entity.id
_entity.type
_entity.pdbx_description
1 polymer ?
#
loop_
_entity_poly.entity_id
_entity_poly.type
_entity_poly.pdbx_seq_one_letter_code
_entity_poly.pdbx_strand_id
1 'polypeptide(L)' 'MKPSGADMQKPPDYERAVRSEFEAARAENTVEAYERFIRRHSGHALVEDARKAMLRLQAR' A
#
# COMPACT_ATOMS: atom_id res chain seq x y z
N MET A 1 3.98 28.44 14.28
CA MET A 1 4.67 27.14 14.40
C MET A 1 3.62 26.04 14.58
N LYS A 2 3.48 25.12 13.63
CA LYS A 2 2.78 23.85 13.87
C LYS A 2 3.82 22.78 13.54
N PRO A 3 4.32 21.99 14.51
CA PRO A 3 5.04 20.79 14.13
C PRO A 3 3.98 19.89 13.50
N SER A 4 4.06 19.71 12.19
CA SER A 4 3.29 18.70 11.47
C SER A 4 3.72 17.36 12.08
N GLY A 5 2.88 16.80 12.94
CA GLY A 5 3.14 15.55 13.67
C GLY A 5 3.13 14.31 12.78
N ALA A 6 3.88 14.34 11.68
CA ALA A 6 4.07 13.22 10.78
C ALA A 6 5.28 12.35 11.19
N ASP A 7 6.00 12.73 12.25
CA ASP A 7 7.08 11.95 12.86
C ASP A 7 6.56 10.94 13.89
N MET A 8 5.35 10.42 13.73
CA MET A 8 4.99 9.19 14.42
C MET A 8 5.56 8.05 13.59
N GLN A 9 6.85 7.75 13.82
CA GLN A 9 7.51 6.53 13.35
C GLN A 9 6.54 5.37 13.61
N LYS A 10 5.85 4.93 12.56
CA LYS A 10 5.03 3.73 12.66
C LYS A 10 5.98 2.62 13.10
N PRO A 11 5.60 1.79 14.09
CA PRO A 11 6.49 0.77 14.63
C PRO A 11 7.10 -0.06 13.50
N PRO A 12 8.34 -0.57 13.64
CA PRO A 12 9.05 -1.29 12.58
C PRO A 12 8.24 -2.47 11.99
N ASP A 13 7.35 -3.06 12.80
CA ASP A 13 6.41 -4.09 12.38
C ASP A 13 5.37 -3.62 11.36
N TYR A 14 4.98 -2.34 11.38
CA TYR A 14 4.02 -1.80 10.41
C TYR A 14 4.60 -1.80 9.00
N GLU A 15 5.81 -1.26 8.81
CA GLU A 15 6.50 -1.26 7.51
C GLU A 15 6.63 -2.68 6.94
N ARG A 16 7.00 -3.63 7.81
CA ARG A 16 7.13 -5.05 7.44
C ARG A 16 5.78 -5.67 7.07
N ALA A 17 4.73 -5.40 7.83
CA ALA A 17 3.39 -5.88 7.54
C ALA A 17 2.87 -5.31 6.20
N VAL A 18 3.05 -4.01 5.96
CA VAL A 18 2.64 -3.38 4.70
C VAL A 18 3.40 -4.01 3.52
N ARG A 19 4.70 -4.23 3.65
CA ARG A 19 5.49 -4.88 2.60
C ARG A 19 4.99 -6.30 2.30
N SER A 20 4.77 -7.12 3.33
CA SER A 20 4.25 -8.48 3.15
C SER A 20 2.87 -8.51 2.52
N GLU A 21 1.96 -7.61 2.89
CA GLU A 21 0.65 -7.51 2.25
C GLU A 21 0.73 -7.04 0.80
N PHE A 22 1.63 -6.10 0.50
CA PHE A 22 1.85 -5.66 -0.88
C PHE A 22 2.43 -6.79 -1.74
N GLU A 23 3.38 -7.56 -1.21
CA GLU A 23 3.94 -8.71 -1.92
C GLU A 23 2.89 -9.80 -2.17
N ALA A 24 2.00 -10.06 -1.21
CA ALA A 24 0.87 -10.95 -1.41
C ALA A 24 -0.05 -10.45 -2.53
N ALA A 25 -0.43 -9.16 -2.52
CA ALA A 25 -1.25 -8.58 -3.58
C ALA A 25 -0.55 -8.63 -4.96
N ARG A 26 0.77 -8.46 -5.00
CA ARG A 26 1.57 -8.61 -6.22
C ARG A 26 1.63 -10.05 -6.72
N ALA A 27 1.70 -11.03 -5.83
CA ALA A 27 1.70 -12.44 -6.18
C ALA A 27 0.32 -12.87 -6.72
N GLU A 28 -0.76 -12.38 -6.12
CA GLU A 28 -2.14 -12.60 -6.61
C GLU A 28 -2.37 -11.90 -7.96
N ASN A 29 -1.83 -10.69 -8.14
CA ASN A 29 -1.88 -9.92 -9.38
C ASN A 29 -3.32 -9.70 -9.90
N THR A 30 -4.24 -9.43 -8.98
CA THR A 30 -5.65 -9.12 -9.28
C THR A 30 -6.02 -7.73 -8.79
N VAL A 31 -7.01 -7.11 -9.42
CA VAL A 31 -7.54 -5.80 -9.03
C VAL A 31 -8.00 -5.81 -7.56
N GLU A 32 -8.71 -6.87 -7.16
CA GLU A 32 -9.25 -7.02 -5.80
C GLU A 32 -8.16 -7.06 -4.73
N ALA A 33 -7.04 -7.75 -4.99
CA ALA A 33 -5.94 -7.84 -4.04
C ALA A 33 -5.25 -6.49 -3.84
N TYR A 34 -5.00 -5.75 -4.94
CA TYR A 34 -4.46 -4.40 -4.86
C TYR A 34 -5.45 -3.42 -4.20
N GLU A 35 -6.74 -3.49 -4.51
CA GLU A 35 -7.76 -2.67 -3.85
C GLU A 35 -7.79 -2.89 -2.34
N ARG A 36 -7.74 -4.16 -1.90
CA ARG A 36 -7.73 -4.51 -0.47
C ARG A 36 -6.52 -3.90 0.22
N PHE A 37 -5.35 -3.99 -0.40
CA PHE A 37 -4.12 -3.39 0.08
C PHE A 37 -4.23 -1.86 0.18
N ILE A 38 -4.72 -1.20 -0.87
CA ILE A 38 -4.88 0.27 -0.93
C ILE A 38 -5.86 0.76 0.15
N ARG A 39 -6.99 0.06 0.34
CA ARG A 39 -7.97 0.42 1.37
C ARG A 39 -7.41 0.29 2.78
N ARG A 40 -6.55 -0.69 3.01
CA ARG A 40 -5.93 -0.95 4.32
C ARG A 40 -4.77 -0.01 4.64
N HIS A 41 -4.03 0.43 3.61
CA HIS A 41 -2.78 1.19 3.77
C HIS A 41 -2.78 2.54 3.05
N SER A 42 -3.92 3.20 2.90
CA SER A 42 -4.15 4.39 2.06
C SER A 42 -3.19 5.58 2.25
N GLY A 43 -2.45 5.65 3.35
CA GLY A 43 -1.41 6.67 3.60
C GLY A 43 0.04 6.19 3.43
N HIS A 44 0.28 5.05 2.78
CA HIS A 44 1.62 4.46 2.63
C HIS A 44 2.16 4.64 1.21
N ALA A 45 3.49 4.79 1.07
CA ALA A 45 4.13 5.00 -0.24
C ALA A 45 3.85 3.88 -1.27
N LEU A 46 3.80 2.61 -0.81
CA LEU A 46 3.50 1.44 -1.66
C LEU A 46 2.07 1.46 -2.25
N VAL A 47 1.16 2.28 -1.74
CA VAL A 47 -0.19 2.43 -2.32
C VAL A 47 -0.12 2.96 -3.74
N GLU A 48 0.80 3.87 -4.03
CA GLU A 48 0.96 4.41 -5.37
C GLU A 48 1.38 3.33 -6.37
N ASP A 49 2.28 2.43 -5.96
CA ASP A 49 2.68 1.28 -6.78
C ASP A 49 1.54 0.27 -6.95
N ALA A 50 0.80 -0.04 -5.88
CA ALA A 50 -0.38 -0.89 -5.94
C ALA A 50 -1.44 -0.31 -6.89
N ARG A 51 -1.68 0.99 -6.82
CA ARG A 51 -2.65 1.69 -7.67
C ARG A 51 -2.25 1.65 -9.13
N LYS A 52 -0.96 1.84 -9.44
CA LYS A 52 -0.44 1.70 -10.82
C LYS A 52 -0.60 0.27 -11.34
N ALA A 53 -0.28 -0.74 -10.52
CA ALA A 53 -0.44 -2.15 -10.91
C ALA A 53 -1.92 -2.49 -11.16
N MET A 54 -2.80 -2.06 -10.27
CA MET A 54 -4.25 -2.19 -10.40
C MET A 54 -4.78 -1.55 -11.69
N LEU A 55 -4.39 -0.30 -11.99
CA LEU A 55 -4.82 0.41 -13.21
C LEU A 55 -4.36 -0.31 -14.48
N ARG A 56 -3.14 -0.89 -14.50
CA ARG A 56 -2.65 -1.68 -15.63
C ARG A 56 -3.48 -2.94 -15.86
N LEU A 57 -3.95 -3.58 -14.79
CA LEU A 57 -4.82 -4.74 -14.88
C LEU A 57 -6.22 -4.39 -15.39
N GLN A 58 -6.75 -3.23 -14.99
CA GLN A 58 -8.05 -2.75 -15.45
C GLN A 58 -8.03 -2.21 -16.90
N ALA A 59 -6.88 -1.75 -17.36
CA ALA A 59 -6.69 -1.23 -18.72
C ALA A 59 -6.42 -2.34 -19.76
N ARG A 60 -6.42 -3.60 -19.34
CA ARG A 60 -6.21 -4.77 -20.21
C ARG A 60 -7.54 -5.29 -20.75
#